data_AF-A0A5N9I1E7-F1
#
_entry.id   AF-A0A5N9I1E7-F1
#
_cell.length_a   1.000
_cell.length_b   1.000
_cell.length_c   1.000
_cell.angle_alpha   90.00
_cell.angle_beta   90.00
_cell.angle_gamma   90.00
#
_symmetry.space_group_name_H-M   'P 1'
#
loop_
_entity.id
_entity.type
_entity.pdbx_description
1 polymer ?
#
loop_
_entity_poly.entity_id
_entity_poly.type
_entity_poly.pdbx_seq_one_letter_code
_entity_poly.pdbx_strand_id
1 'polypeptide(L)'
;MSSCEADQPRESGKVFNLASGQALDSHPTTDYLPGYNNRVWAQTVNGHLVTISPVSILRVDAAVDRQPFIQVVTDYAKGNRKALIKADAVANTYEGEDRVLYRVFLKDPQAPVSCMDVVFSKGSAKATDGALFYPRRDGETFTARFVPVRT
;
A
#
# COMPACT_ATOMS: atom_id res chain seq x y z
N MET A 1 15.00 -1.36 -12.25
CA MET A 1 13.55 -1.17 -12.00
C MET A 1 13.36 0.27 -11.60
N SER A 2 12.44 1.01 -12.24
CA SER A 2 12.15 2.40 -11.89
C SER A 2 11.24 2.47 -10.64
N SER A 3 11.32 3.55 -9.85
CA SER A 3 10.45 3.77 -8.68
C SER A 3 9.02 4.10 -9.10
N CYS A 4 8.10 4.19 -8.13
CA CYS A 4 6.72 4.57 -8.38
C CYS A 4 6.54 5.96 -8.99
N GLU A 5 7.53 6.85 -8.84
CA GLU A 5 7.50 8.18 -9.47
C GLU A 5 7.53 8.14 -10.99
N ALA A 6 8.09 7.07 -11.56
CA ALA A 6 8.22 6.87 -13.00
C ALA A 6 7.26 5.79 -13.52
N ASP A 7 6.15 5.56 -12.83
CA ASP A 7 5.10 4.61 -13.18
C ASP A 7 3.71 5.23 -12.91
N GLN A 8 2.65 4.55 -13.33
CA GLN A 8 1.27 5.03 -13.19
C GLN A 8 0.36 3.95 -12.62
N PRO A 9 -0.69 4.34 -11.86
CA PRO A 9 -1.64 3.39 -11.31
C PRO A 9 -2.42 2.69 -12.42
N ARG A 10 -2.63 1.39 -12.26
CA ARG A 10 -3.51 0.57 -13.10
C ARG A 10 -4.66 0.07 -12.24
N GLU A 11 -5.90 0.40 -12.59
CA GLU A 11 -7.06 -0.17 -11.91
C GLU A 11 -7.48 -1.46 -12.62
N SER A 12 -7.37 -2.60 -11.94
CA SER A 12 -7.91 -3.87 -12.41
C SER A 12 -9.43 -3.87 -12.28
N GLY A 13 -10.13 -4.40 -13.28
CA GLY A 13 -11.58 -4.56 -13.23
C GLY A 13 -12.02 -5.49 -12.09
N LYS A 14 -13.26 -5.32 -11.62
CA LYS A 14 -13.86 -6.21 -10.64
C LYS A 14 -14.24 -7.54 -11.28
N VAL A 15 -14.02 -8.64 -10.55
CA VAL A 15 -14.55 -9.97 -10.90
C VAL A 15 -15.97 -10.09 -10.35
N PHE A 16 -16.89 -10.62 -11.14
CA PHE A 16 -18.28 -10.83 -10.74
C PHE A 16 -18.61 -12.31 -10.66
N ASN A 17 -19.37 -12.71 -9.66
CA ASN A 17 -19.91 -14.05 -9.55
C ASN A 17 -20.96 -14.26 -10.64
N LEU A 18 -20.82 -15.33 -11.43
CA LEU A 18 -21.73 -15.60 -12.56
C LEU A 18 -23.17 -15.87 -12.12
N ALA A 19 -23.39 -16.51 -10.97
CA ALA A 19 -24.72 -16.88 -10.49
C ALA A 19 -25.45 -15.72 -9.82
N SER A 20 -24.75 -14.89 -9.03
CA SER A 20 -25.37 -13.76 -8.33
C SER A 20 -25.27 -12.43 -9.08
N GLY A 21 -24.38 -12.31 -10.07
CA GLY A 21 -24.07 -11.05 -10.74
C GLY A 21 -23.44 -9.99 -9.82
N GLN A 22 -23.10 -10.36 -8.58
CA GLN A 22 -22.48 -9.47 -7.61
C GLN A 22 -20.96 -9.52 -7.76
N ALA A 23 -20.30 -8.41 -7.42
CA ALA A 23 -18.85 -8.39 -7.33
C ALA A 23 -18.39 -9.45 -6.31
N LEU A 24 -17.34 -10.18 -6.66
CA LEU A 24 -16.70 -11.12 -5.77
C LEU A 24 -15.86 -10.32 -4.76
N ASP A 25 -16.52 -9.70 -3.79
CA ASP A 25 -15.89 -8.82 -2.79
C ASP A 25 -15.35 -9.60 -1.55
N SER A 26 -15.54 -10.93 -1.54
CA SER A 26 -15.09 -11.81 -0.46
C SER A 26 -14.32 -13.02 -0.97
N HIS A 27 -13.09 -13.14 -0.47
CA HIS A 27 -12.24 -14.31 -0.63
C HIS A 27 -12.04 -14.99 0.74
N PRO A 28 -12.02 -16.33 0.83
CA PRO A 28 -11.60 -17.02 2.04
C PRO A 28 -10.15 -16.65 2.40
N THR A 29 -9.81 -16.69 3.68
CA THR A 29 -8.47 -16.29 4.16
C THR A 29 -7.33 -17.12 3.57
N THR A 30 -7.62 -18.33 3.11
CA THR A 30 -6.69 -19.23 2.42
C THR A 30 -6.21 -18.71 1.07
N ASP A 31 -7.00 -17.85 0.42
CA ASP A 31 -6.70 -17.32 -0.92
C ASP A 31 -5.65 -16.21 -0.89
N TYR A 32 -5.36 -15.65 0.29
CA TYR A 32 -4.36 -14.61 0.45
C TYR A 32 -2.97 -15.21 0.69
N LEU A 33 -1.94 -14.46 0.29
CA LEU A 33 -0.59 -14.74 0.76
C LEU A 33 -0.58 -14.73 2.31
N PRO A 34 0.20 -15.62 2.96
CA PRO A 34 0.22 -15.71 4.42
C PRO A 34 0.46 -14.35 5.09
N GLY A 35 -0.54 -13.86 5.83
CA GLY A 35 -0.46 -12.60 6.56
C GLY A 35 -0.77 -11.32 5.77
N TYR A 36 -1.25 -11.44 4.53
CA TYR A 36 -1.67 -10.33 3.66
C TYR A 36 -3.20 -10.32 3.44
N ASN A 37 -3.96 -10.80 4.42
CA ASN A 37 -5.42 -10.89 4.37
C ASN A 37 -6.07 -9.63 4.98
N ASN A 38 -6.00 -8.51 4.26
CA ASN A 38 -6.57 -7.23 4.66
C ASN A 38 -5.97 -6.61 5.94
N ARG A 39 -4.63 -6.62 6.04
CA ARG A 39 -3.91 -6.19 7.25
C ARG A 39 -3.43 -4.74 7.16
N VAL A 40 -3.29 -4.09 8.31
CA VAL A 40 -2.70 -2.75 8.41
C VAL A 40 -1.19 -2.88 8.50
N TRP A 41 -0.49 -2.01 7.78
CA TRP A 41 0.96 -1.92 7.77
C TRP A 41 1.38 -0.49 8.05
N ALA A 42 2.30 -0.29 8.99
CA ALA A 42 2.64 1.04 9.46
C ALA A 42 4.13 1.25 9.68
N GLN A 43 4.58 2.48 9.52
CA GLN A 43 5.90 2.93 9.95
C GLN A 43 5.86 4.39 10.39
N THR A 44 6.70 4.75 11.35
CA THR A 44 7.00 6.15 11.62
C THR A 44 8.09 6.64 10.66
N VAL A 45 7.78 7.65 9.86
CA VAL A 45 8.69 8.32 8.92
C VAL A 45 8.82 9.78 9.35
N ASN A 46 10.04 10.25 9.65
CA ASN A 46 10.29 11.63 10.09
C ASN A 46 9.40 12.10 11.25
N GLY A 47 9.04 11.20 12.17
CA GLY A 47 8.17 11.50 13.31
C GLY A 47 6.66 11.49 13.01
N HIS A 48 6.26 11.20 11.77
CA HIS A 48 4.87 11.00 11.34
C HIS A 48 4.56 9.52 11.21
N LEU A 49 3.39 9.07 11.67
CA LEU A 49 2.94 7.70 11.41
C LEU A 49 2.33 7.64 10.03
N VAL A 50 2.80 6.72 9.19
CA VAL A 50 2.20 6.42 7.89
C VAL A 50 1.68 5.00 7.91
N THR A 51 0.44 4.79 7.46
CA THR A 51 -0.17 3.46 7.36
C THR A 51 -0.69 3.19 5.96
N ILE A 52 -0.63 1.92 5.55
CA ILE A 52 -1.32 1.36 4.38
C ILE A 52 -2.42 0.44 4.91
N SER A 53 -3.68 0.67 4.51
CA SER A 53 -4.80 -0.14 4.96
C SER A 53 -5.93 -0.22 3.92
N PRO A 54 -6.45 -1.41 3.60
CA PRO A 54 -5.85 -2.72 3.86
C PRO A 54 -4.69 -3.01 2.89
N VAL A 55 -3.66 -3.72 3.35
CA VAL A 55 -2.79 -4.50 2.46
C VAL A 55 -3.45 -5.86 2.24
N SER A 56 -3.87 -6.09 0.99
CA SER A 56 -4.61 -7.28 0.57
C SER A 56 -3.95 -7.88 -0.68
N ILE A 57 -3.33 -9.06 -0.55
CA ILE A 57 -2.58 -9.72 -1.64
C ILE A 57 -3.01 -11.18 -1.75
N LEU A 58 -3.58 -11.55 -2.89
CA LEU A 58 -3.98 -12.91 -3.23
C LEU A 58 -2.77 -13.79 -3.57
N ARG A 59 -2.90 -15.11 -3.41
CA ARG A 59 -1.90 -16.09 -3.85
C ARG A 59 -1.83 -16.19 -5.36
N VAL A 60 -2.98 -16.02 -6.01
CA VAL A 60 -3.11 -16.03 -7.47
C VAL A 60 -2.60 -14.69 -7.99
N ASP A 61 -1.56 -14.76 -8.82
CA ASP A 61 -0.95 -13.64 -9.55
C ASP A 61 -0.51 -12.46 -8.67
N ALA A 62 -0.30 -12.71 -7.38
CA ALA A 62 -0.10 -11.69 -6.36
C ALA A 62 -1.14 -10.54 -6.43
N ALA A 63 -2.37 -10.82 -6.86
CA ALA A 63 -3.33 -9.77 -7.20
C ALA A 63 -3.76 -8.97 -5.96
N VAL A 64 -3.99 -7.66 -6.15
CA VAL A 64 -4.58 -6.80 -5.13
C VAL A 64 -6.08 -7.06 -5.07
N ASP A 65 -6.56 -7.62 -3.96
CA ASP A 65 -7.99 -7.86 -3.74
C ASP A 65 -8.73 -6.56 -3.38
N ARG A 66 -8.16 -5.76 -2.47
CA ARG A 66 -8.74 -4.48 -2.03
C ARG A 66 -7.74 -3.35 -2.17
N GLN A 67 -8.20 -2.28 -2.80
CA GLN A 67 -7.42 -1.05 -2.92
C GLN A 67 -7.25 -0.39 -1.54
N PRO A 68 -6.03 0.05 -1.19
CA PRO A 68 -5.77 0.66 0.09
C PRO A 68 -6.21 2.12 0.14
N PHE A 69 -6.31 2.63 1.36
CA PHE A 69 -6.12 4.04 1.66
C PHE A 69 -4.85 4.20 2.49
N ILE A 70 -4.27 5.39 2.43
CA ILE A 70 -3.13 5.81 3.23
C ILE A 70 -3.64 6.69 4.37
N GLN A 71 -3.13 6.46 5.57
CA GLN A 71 -3.30 7.41 6.67
C GLN A 71 -1.97 7.98 7.10
N VAL A 72 -1.94 9.28 7.35
CA VAL A 72 -0.79 9.98 7.93
C VAL A 72 -1.22 10.66 9.21
N VAL A 73 -0.58 10.29 10.32
CA VAL A 73 -0.71 11.01 11.60
C VAL A 73 0.49 11.92 11.79
N THR A 74 0.27 13.22 11.68
CA THR A 74 1.35 14.20 11.83
C THR A 74 1.81 14.30 13.28
N ASP A 75 3.10 14.58 13.48
CA ASP A 75 3.75 14.64 14.80
C ASP A 75 3.42 13.47 15.75
N TYR A 76 3.22 12.26 15.21
CA TYR A 76 2.90 11.07 16.00
C TYR A 76 3.96 10.78 17.08
N ALA A 77 5.24 10.96 16.76
CA ALA A 77 6.33 10.78 17.72
C ALA A 77 6.28 11.78 18.88
N LYS A 78 5.61 12.93 18.72
CA LYS A 78 5.39 13.94 19.77
C LYS A 78 4.09 13.72 20.56
N GLY A 79 3.45 12.56 20.39
CA GLY A 79 2.21 12.20 21.10
C GLY A 79 0.92 12.68 20.42
N ASN A 80 1.00 13.31 19.23
CA ASN A 80 -0.22 13.68 18.50
C ASN A 80 -0.94 12.42 17.98
N ARG A 81 -2.25 12.35 18.22
CA ARG A 81 -3.14 11.26 17.79
C ARG A 81 -4.38 11.76 17.03
N LYS A 82 -4.49 13.07 16.82
CA LYS A 82 -5.70 13.71 16.28
C LYS A 82 -5.54 14.17 14.83
N ALA A 83 -4.32 14.55 14.43
CA ALA A 83 -4.07 15.07 13.09
C ALA A 83 -3.91 13.93 12.07
N LEU A 84 -5.05 13.41 11.63
CA LEU A 84 -5.16 12.31 10.68
C LEU A 84 -5.50 12.84 9.29
N ILE A 85 -4.61 12.63 8.33
CA ILE A 85 -4.92 12.77 6.91
C ILE A 85 -5.22 11.36 6.40
N LYS A 86 -6.36 11.18 5.72
CA LYS A 86 -6.72 9.93 5.06
C LYS A 86 -6.90 10.21 3.58
N ALA A 87 -6.22 9.43 2.74
CA ALA A 87 -6.27 9.58 1.28
C ALA A 87 -6.44 8.21 0.63
N ASP A 88 -7.37 8.11 -0.31
CA ASP A 88 -7.55 6.89 -1.10
C ASP A 88 -6.37 6.67 -2.04
N ALA A 89 -6.07 5.41 -2.32
CA ALA A 89 -4.93 5.04 -3.14
C ALA A 89 -5.26 3.87 -4.08
N VAL A 90 -4.39 3.69 -5.08
CA VAL A 90 -4.38 2.52 -5.97
C VAL A 90 -3.08 1.78 -5.72
N ALA A 91 -3.17 0.48 -5.45
CA ALA A 91 -2.05 -0.41 -5.37
C ALA A 91 -1.95 -1.29 -6.62
N ASN A 92 -0.71 -1.47 -7.07
CA ASN A 92 -0.33 -2.45 -8.06
C ASN A 92 0.72 -3.39 -7.49
N THR A 93 0.66 -4.64 -7.90
CA THR A 93 1.61 -5.67 -7.51
C THR A 93 2.41 -6.14 -8.71
N TYR A 94 3.68 -6.45 -8.46
CA TYR A 94 4.55 -7.11 -9.41
C TYR A 94 5.14 -8.33 -8.71
N GLU A 95 4.70 -9.50 -9.15
CA GLU A 95 5.10 -10.76 -8.57
C GLU A 95 6.53 -11.13 -9.00
N GLY A 96 7.37 -11.42 -8.01
CA GLY A 96 8.63 -12.12 -8.18
C GLY A 96 8.56 -13.54 -7.60
N GLU A 97 9.69 -14.24 -7.61
CA GLU A 97 9.77 -15.62 -7.14
C GLU A 97 9.40 -15.75 -5.65
N ASP A 98 10.13 -15.04 -4.77
CA ASP A 98 9.98 -15.08 -3.31
C ASP A 98 9.32 -13.81 -2.70
N ARG A 99 9.09 -12.81 -3.55
CA ARG A 99 8.69 -11.45 -3.16
C ARG A 99 7.63 -10.87 -4.08
N VAL A 100 6.94 -9.85 -3.59
CA VAL A 100 6.00 -9.03 -4.35
C VAL A 100 6.38 -7.56 -4.14
N LEU A 101 6.62 -6.84 -5.23
CA LEU A 101 6.67 -5.38 -5.18
C LEU A 101 5.23 -4.86 -5.14
N TYR A 102 4.87 -4.18 -4.05
CA TYR A 102 3.59 -3.54 -3.81
C TYR A 102 3.77 -2.03 -3.94
N ARG A 103 3.28 -1.48 -5.04
CA ARG A 103 3.40 -0.07 -5.41
C ARG A 103 2.08 0.64 -5.17
N VAL A 104 2.07 1.69 -4.37
CA VAL A 104 0.87 2.43 -4.00
C VAL A 104 0.95 3.86 -4.50
N PHE A 105 -0.09 4.31 -5.18
CA PHE A 105 -0.23 5.66 -5.72
C PHE A 105 -1.40 6.35 -5.02
N LEU A 106 -1.18 7.51 -4.42
CA LEU A 106 -2.26 8.28 -3.82
C LEU A 106 -3.09 8.95 -4.91
N LYS A 107 -4.42 8.92 -4.76
CA LYS A 107 -5.36 9.50 -5.74
C LYS A 107 -5.39 11.03 -5.66
N ASP A 108 -5.23 11.58 -4.46
CA ASP A 108 -5.25 13.02 -4.22
C ASP A 108 -3.85 13.63 -4.46
N PRO A 109 -3.66 14.52 -5.46
CA PRO A 109 -2.38 15.17 -5.72
C PRO A 109 -1.93 16.11 -4.59
N GLN A 110 -2.85 16.53 -3.70
CA GLN A 110 -2.55 17.36 -2.53
C GLN A 110 -2.22 16.53 -1.29
N ALA A 111 -2.25 15.19 -1.40
CA ALA A 111 -1.88 14.32 -0.29
C ALA A 111 -0.41 14.55 0.11
N PRO A 112 -0.08 14.40 1.41
CA PRO A 112 1.29 14.59 1.90
C PRO A 112 2.28 13.52 1.42
N VAL A 113 1.81 12.52 0.69
CA VAL A 113 2.59 11.44 0.09
C VAL A 113 2.10 11.32 -1.35
N SER A 114 3.01 11.13 -2.30
CA SER A 114 2.65 10.94 -3.72
C SER A 114 2.49 9.46 -4.04
N CYS A 115 3.49 8.66 -3.69
CA CYS A 115 3.47 7.22 -3.89
C CYS A 115 4.47 6.52 -2.95
N MET A 116 4.37 5.20 -2.87
CA MET A 116 5.32 4.37 -2.12
C MET A 116 5.51 3.01 -2.78
N ASP A 117 6.72 2.50 -2.68
CA ASP A 117 7.08 1.13 -3.04
C ASP A 117 7.34 0.33 -1.76
N VAL A 118 6.79 -0.88 -1.67
CA VAL A 118 7.06 -1.81 -0.57
C VAL A 118 7.31 -3.20 -1.13
N VAL A 119 8.42 -3.83 -0.74
CA VAL A 119 8.75 -5.20 -1.16
C VAL A 119 8.35 -6.16 -0.06
N PHE A 120 7.28 -6.90 -0.28
CA PHE A 120 6.76 -7.91 0.64
C PHE A 120 7.32 -9.30 0.35
N SER A 121 7.60 -10.09 1.38
CA SER A 121 7.95 -11.50 1.24
C SER A 121 6.69 -12.37 1.11
N LYS A 122 6.69 -13.32 0.17
CA LYS A 122 5.56 -14.25 -0.04
C LYS A 122 5.45 -15.29 1.08
N GLY A 123 6.56 -15.66 1.71
CA GLY A 123 6.64 -16.74 2.70
C GLY A 123 6.63 -16.27 4.17
N SER A 124 7.04 -15.03 4.42
CA SER A 124 7.07 -14.46 5.77
C SER A 124 6.43 -13.09 5.70
N ALA A 125 5.29 -12.89 6.37
CA ALA A 125 4.50 -11.66 6.34
C ALA A 125 5.31 -10.45 6.84
N LYS A 126 6.23 -9.96 6.00
CA LYS A 126 7.25 -8.96 6.30
C LYS A 126 7.48 -8.08 5.07
N ALA A 127 7.72 -6.80 5.30
CA ALA A 127 8.35 -5.93 4.33
C ALA A 127 9.87 -6.10 4.43
N THR A 128 10.54 -6.17 3.29
CA THR A 128 11.99 -6.36 3.19
C THR A 128 12.69 -5.13 2.64
N ASP A 129 12.01 -4.40 1.76
CA ASP A 129 12.49 -3.15 1.18
C ASP A 129 11.34 -2.20 0.86
N GLY A 130 11.64 -0.97 0.47
CA GLY A 130 10.66 0.05 0.15
C GLY A 130 11.08 1.51 0.36
N ALA A 131 10.35 2.40 -0.28
CA ALA A 131 10.57 3.83 -0.25
C ALA A 131 9.24 4.56 -0.33
N LEU A 132 9.15 5.70 0.35
CA LEU A 132 8.01 6.59 0.32
C LEU A 132 8.45 7.91 -0.32
N PHE A 133 7.65 8.39 -1.27
CA PHE A 133 7.92 9.58 -2.06
C PHE A 133 6.88 10.66 -1.77
N TYR A 134 7.33 11.89 -1.52
CA TYR A 134 6.47 12.98 -1.12
C TYR A 134 6.92 14.33 -1.72
N PRO A 135 5.98 15.22 -2.05
CA PRO A 135 6.29 16.43 -2.79
C PRO A 135 6.97 17.48 -1.92
N ARG A 136 7.89 18.25 -2.52
CA ARG A 136 8.45 19.49 -1.99
C ARG A 136 7.69 20.69 -2.56
N ARG A 137 7.71 21.81 -1.85
CA ARG A 137 7.00 23.05 -2.24
C ARG A 137 7.47 23.68 -3.56
N ASP A 138 8.62 23.28 -4.09
CA ASP A 138 9.24 23.76 -5.33
C ASP A 138 9.10 22.78 -6.51
N GLY A 139 8.39 21.66 -6.33
CA GLY A 139 8.17 20.64 -7.35
C GLY A 139 9.22 19.52 -7.38
N GLU A 140 10.23 19.55 -6.50
CA GLU A 140 11.10 18.39 -6.28
C GLU A 140 10.36 17.30 -5.48
N THR A 141 10.72 16.03 -5.66
CA THR A 141 10.22 14.93 -4.81
C THR A 141 11.30 14.53 -3.81
N PHE A 142 10.90 14.39 -2.55
CA PHE A 142 11.73 13.77 -1.53
C PHE A 142 11.43 12.28 -1.41
N THR A 143 12.45 11.52 -1.00
CA THR A 143 12.34 10.10 -0.71
C THR A 143 12.73 9.80 0.74
N ALA A 144 12.02 8.87 1.36
CA ALA A 144 12.35 8.33 2.67
C ALA A 144 12.29 6.80 2.64
N ARG A 145 13.15 6.15 3.43
CA ARG A 145 13.12 4.69 3.59
C ARG A 145 11.79 4.25 4.21
N PHE A 146 11.08 3.35 3.55
CA PHE A 146 9.79 2.86 4.00
C PHE A 146 9.73 1.32 4.05
N VAL A 147 9.90 0.74 5.24
CA VAL A 147 9.72 -0.69 5.57
C VAL A 147 8.64 -0.78 6.64
N PRO A 148 7.36 -0.79 6.27
CA PRO A 148 6.31 -0.85 7.26
C PRO A 148 6.28 -2.22 7.94
N VAL A 149 5.86 -2.23 9.20
CA VAL A 149 5.59 -3.44 9.97
C VAL A 149 4.09 -3.67 10.04
N ARG A 150 3.69 -4.94 10.01
CA ARG A 150 2.30 -5.31 10.19
C ARG A 150 1.87 -5.00 11.63
N THR A 151 0.76 -4.27 11.79
CA THR A 151 0.18 -3.90 13.09
C THR A 151 -1.04 -4.75 13.45
#